data_AF-A0A2Z6I9M5-F1
#
_entry.id   AF-A0A2Z6I9M5-F1
#
_cell.length_a   1.000
_cell.length_b   1.000
_cell.length_c   1.000
_cell.angle_alpha   90.00
_cell.angle_beta   90.00
_cell.angle_gamma   90.00
#
_symmetry.space_group_name_H-M   'P 1'
#
loop_
_entity.id
_entity.type
_entity.pdbx_description
1 polymer ?
#
loop_
_entity_poly.entity_id
_entity_poly.type
_entity_poly.pdbx_seq_one_letter_code
_entity_poly.pdbx_strand_id
1 'polypeptide(L)' 'MRRDCVTQVIVQWADGEIDNFATPFEAERYINAMLEELDLPVAAWLEDMKGNKKWDYDIIEGDDGVVHLVD' A
#
# COMPACT_ATOMS: atom_id res chain seq x y z
N MET A 1 -19.74 -16.53 4.45
CA MET A 1 -18.43 -15.86 4.66
C MET A 1 -18.60 -14.77 5.69
N ARG A 2 -17.71 -14.71 6.70
CA ARG A 2 -17.70 -13.62 7.70
C ARG A 2 -17.10 -12.39 7.01
N ARG A 3 -17.82 -11.25 7.04
CA ARG A 3 -17.42 -10.01 6.34
C ARG A 3 -16.08 -9.43 6.82
N ASP A 4 -15.59 -9.85 7.98
CA ASP A 4 -14.35 -9.36 8.60
C ASP A 4 -13.06 -10.01 8.02
N CYS A 5 -13.20 -10.96 7.08
CA CYS A 5 -12.06 -11.56 6.38
C CYS A 5 -11.58 -10.75 5.17
N VAL A 6 -12.37 -9.79 4.69
CA VAL A 6 -11.99 -8.97 3.53
C VAL A 6 -11.15 -7.80 4.03
N THR A 7 -9.97 -7.65 3.46
CA THR A 7 -9.01 -6.60 3.75
C THR A 7 -8.64 -5.84 2.50
N GLN A 8 -8.10 -4.65 2.68
CA GLN A 8 -7.51 -3.83 1.63
C GLN A 8 -6.16 -3.29 2.09
N VAL A 9 -5.27 -3.07 1.14
CA VAL A 9 -4.02 -2.34 1.33
C VAL A 9 -4.30 -0.89 1.03
N ILE A 10 -3.97 -0.01 1.96
CA ILE A 10 -4.05 1.43 1.79
C ILE A 10 -2.66 1.97 1.54
N VAL A 11 -2.53 2.88 0.58
CA VAL A 11 -1.31 3.63 0.28
C VAL A 11 -1.64 5.12 0.41
N GLN A 12 -0.85 5.82 1.21
CA GLN A 12 -0.95 7.27 1.38
C GLN A 12 0.22 7.95 0.69
N TRP A 13 -0.08 8.93 -0.15
CA TRP A 13 0.89 9.74 -0.88
C TRP A 13 1.26 11.01 -0.12
N ALA A 14 2.32 11.67 -0.56
CA ALA A 14 2.86 12.86 0.12
C ALA A 14 1.89 14.06 0.11
N ASP A 15 1.02 14.17 -0.88
CA ASP A 15 -0.02 15.19 -1.00
C ASP A 15 -1.27 14.88 -0.15
N GLY A 16 -1.34 13.70 0.45
CA GLY A 16 -2.46 13.23 1.26
C GLY A 16 -3.51 12.45 0.48
N GLU A 17 -3.34 12.24 -0.83
CA GLU A 17 -4.19 11.31 -1.59
C GLU A 17 -4.01 9.88 -1.07
N ILE A 18 -5.10 9.12 -1.16
CA ILE A 18 -5.18 7.75 -0.64
C ILE A 18 -5.72 6.83 -1.72
N ASP A 19 -4.94 5.81 -2.04
CA ASP A 19 -5.35 4.71 -2.89
C ASP A 19 -5.53 3.43 -2.09
N ASN A 20 -6.46 2.59 -2.54
CA ASN A 20 -6.73 1.29 -1.92
C ASN A 20 -6.67 0.14 -2.95
N PHE A 21 -6.04 -0.95 -2.55
CA PHE A 21 -5.78 -2.12 -3.39
C PHE A 21 -6.27 -3.39 -2.73
N ALA A 22 -6.63 -4.40 -3.53
CA ALA A 22 -7.09 -5.67 -2.97
C ALA A 22 -5.93 -6.50 -2.40
N THR A 23 -4.71 -6.31 -2.93
CA THR A 23 -3.51 -7.06 -2.53
C THR A 23 -2.27 -6.18 -2.44
N PRO A 24 -1.25 -6.55 -1.65
CA PRO A 24 0.05 -5.86 -1.63
C PRO A 24 0.71 -5.85 -3.01
N PHE A 25 0.62 -6.95 -3.75
CA PHE A 25 1.18 -7.06 -5.10
C PHE A 25 0.60 -6.03 -6.08
N GLU A 26 -0.71 -5.76 -6.01
CA GLU A 26 -1.34 -4.70 -6.82
C GLU A 26 -0.86 -3.32 -6.41
N ALA A 27 -0.75 -3.06 -5.10
CA ALA A 27 -0.23 -1.81 -4.57
C ALA A 27 1.23 -1.56 -5.01
N GLU A 28 2.12 -2.55 -4.85
CA GLU A 28 3.52 -2.46 -5.29
C GLU A 28 3.63 -2.14 -6.78
N ARG A 29 2.84 -2.83 -7.62
CA ARG A 29 2.83 -2.59 -9.06
C ARG A 29 2.41 -1.17 -9.41
N TYR A 30 1.39 -0.64 -8.72
CA TYR A 30 0.94 0.72 -8.93
C TYR A 30 1.97 1.73 -8.45
N ILE A 31 2.55 1.53 -7.26
CA ILE A 31 3.60 2.38 -6.70
C ILE A 31 4.75 2.51 -7.69
N ASN A 32 5.33 1.38 -8.11
CA ASN A 32 6.46 1.39 -9.04
C ASN A 32 6.11 2.03 -10.40
N ALA A 33 4.86 1.92 -10.86
CA ALA A 33 4.43 2.56 -12.10
C ALA A 33 4.27 4.09 -11.99
N MET A 34 4.05 4.61 -10.78
CA MET A 34 3.74 6.02 -10.52
C MET A 34 4.89 6.78 -9.84
N LEU A 35 6.02 6.14 -9.53
CA LEU A 35 7.14 6.78 -8.82
C LEU A 35 7.63 8.08 -9.48
N GLU A 36 7.67 8.14 -10.81
CA GLU A 36 8.12 9.35 -11.53
C GLU A 36 7.14 10.53 -11.39
N GLU A 37 5.86 10.25 -11.12
CA GLU A 37 4.80 11.26 -11.04
C GLU A 37 4.43 11.64 -9.61
N LEU A 38 4.39 10.66 -8.71
CA LEU A 38 3.85 10.80 -7.34
C LEU A 38 4.91 10.69 -6.24
N ASP A 39 6.18 10.44 -6.60
CA ASP A 39 7.25 10.07 -5.67
C ASP A 39 6.91 8.81 -4.85
N LEU A 40 7.71 8.52 -3.81
CA LEU A 40 7.43 7.43 -2.88
C LEU A 40 6.21 7.75 -1.99
N PRO A 41 5.36 6.75 -1.70
CA PRO A 41 4.32 6.92 -0.71
C PRO A 41 4.91 7.12 0.70
N VAL A 42 4.17 7.83 1.55
CA VAL A 42 4.59 8.14 2.92
C VAL A 42 4.17 7.09 3.94
N ALA A 43 3.15 6.28 3.61
CA ALA A 43 2.70 5.17 4.45
C ALA A 43 1.92 4.14 3.62
N ALA A 44 1.99 2.88 4.05
CA ALA A 44 1.10 1.83 3.57
C ALA A 44 0.67 0.94 4.74
N TRP A 45 -0.58 0.48 4.74
CA TRP A 45 -1.09 -0.40 5.80
C TRP A 45 -2.17 -1.34 5.30
N LEU A 46 -2.39 -2.45 6.01
CA LEU A 46 -3.54 -3.31 5.79
C LEU A 46 -4.68 -2.89 6.73
N GLU A 47 -5.90 -2.79 6.23
CA GLU A 47 -7.10 -2.59 7.04
C GLU A 47 -8.24 -3.52 6.64
N ASP A 48 -9.21 -3.68 7.54
CA ASP A 48 -10.49 -4.32 7.20
C ASP A 48 -11.45 -3.35 6.48
N MET A 49 -12.54 -3.88 5.91
CA MET A 49 -13.56 -3.08 5.23
C MET A 49 -14.35 -2.11 6.14
N LYS A 50 -14.06 -2.06 7.44
CA LYS A 50 -14.60 -1.07 8.37
C LYS A 50 -13.60 0.07 8.65
N GLY A 51 -12.42 0.05 8.02
CA GLY A 51 -11.34 1.01 8.22
C GLY A 51 -10.50 0.72 9.48
N ASN A 52 -10.60 -0.47 10.07
CA ASN A 52 -9.74 -0.82 11.19
C ASN A 52 -8.37 -1.26 10.65
N LYS A 53 -7.36 -0.43 10.88
CA LYS A 53 -5.96 -0.79 10.62
C LYS A 53 -5.57 -2.06 11.37
N LYS A 54 -4.97 -3.00 10.65
CA LYS A 54 -4.47 -4.28 11.18
C LYS A 54 -2.96 -4.22 11.45
N TRP A 55 -2.19 -3.73 10.49
CA TRP A 55 -0.74 -3.51 10.59
C TRP A 55 -0.27 -2.58 9.47
N ASP A 56 0.90 -1.98 9.65
CA ASP A 56 1.59 -1.15 8.66
C ASP A 56 2.58 -2.00 7.85
N TYR A 57 2.85 -1.59 6.60
CA TYR A 57 3.91 -2.14 5.78
C TYR A 57 5.13 -1.21 5.83
N ASP A 58 6.32 -1.80 5.85
CA ASP A 58 7.55 -1.09 5.52
C ASP A 58 7.63 -0.90 4.00
N ILE A 59 7.95 0.32 3.57
CA ILE A 59 8.18 0.68 2.18
C ILE A 59 9.69 0.67 1.94
N ILE A 60 10.17 -0.32 1.19
CA ILE A 60 11.61 -0.56 0.98
C ILE A 60 11.92 -0.51 -0.51
N GLU A 61 12.88 0.31 -0.90
CA GLU A 61 13.49 0.25 -2.23
C GLU A 61 14.60 -0.81 -2.23
N GLY A 62 14.47 -1.81 -3.10
CA GLY A 62 15.47 -2.86 -3.29
C GLY A 62 16.70 -2.36 -4.05
N ASP A 63 17.76 -3.18 -4.07
CA ASP A 63 19.00 -2.86 -4.78
C ASP A 63 18.81 -2.75 -6.32
N ASP A 64 17.69 -3.25 -6.84
CA ASP A 64 17.27 -3.14 -8.24
C ASP A 64 16.42 -1.89 -8.52
N GLY A 65 16.20 -1.04 -7.52
CA GLY A 65 15.36 0.16 -7.60
C GLY A 65 13.86 -0.13 -7.56
N VAL A 66 13.46 -1.36 -7.25
CA VAL A 66 12.04 -1.74 -7.14
C VAL A 66 11.56 -1.53 -5.71
N VAL A 67 10.42 -0.87 -5.56
CA VAL A 67 9.78 -0.63 -4.27
C VAL A 67 8.91 -1.81 -3.86
N HIS A 68 9.07 -2.27 -2.63
CA HIS A 68 8.35 -3.37 -2.02
C HIS A 68 7.61 -2.94 -0.75
N LEU A 69 6.48 -3.60 -0.48
CA LEU A 69 5.72 -3.51 0.77
C LEU A 69 5.98 -4.77 1.61
N VAL A 70 6.68 -4.60 2.73
CA VAL A 70 7.10 -5.70 3.61
C VAL A 70 6.33 -5.65 4.93
N ASP A 71 5.91 -6.80 5.46
CA ASP A 71 5.15 -6.91 6.72
C ASP A 71 6.02 -6.99 7.99
#